data_AF-A0A849EFQ8-F1
#
_entry.id   AF-A0A849EFQ8-F1
#
_cell.length_a   1.000
_cell.length_b   1.000
_cell.length_c   1.000
_cell.angle_alpha   90.00
_cell.angle_beta   90.00
_cell.angle_gamma   90.00
#
_symmetry.space_group_name_H-M   'P 1'
#
loop_
_entity.id
_entity.type
_entity.pdbx_description
1 polymer ?
#
loop_
_entity_poly.entity_id
_entity_poly.type
_entity_poly.pdbx_seq_one_letter_code
_entity_poly.pdbx_strand_id
1 'polypeptide(L)'
;LAHLGDDAGGLFRLRPDGTTEIVMDEVDGAKLPPCNFVISDGGSGFFLTVSTRRVPRALGYRKDVDDGFIVHIPYRGAARIAADGLGYTNECMLHPSGRWLYVNETFVRRLSRFKVAGRGKLGKRETVCEFGAGIFPDGLAFDVEGNAWVTSIVSNCVVCVAEGGEQTIWLQDVDPDHLAWVEAAYQANDMGRPHLDDVKSQRLRNISNLAFGGPDLKTAYLGCLLGDSIASFTMPVAGHPLPHWDVDIGPLLQAKGLVR
;
A
#
# COMPACT_ATOMS: atom_id res chain seq x y z
N LEU A 1 -7.23 0.77 11.23
CA LEU A 1 -6.68 -0.45 10.61
C LEU A 1 -7.62 -0.88 9.49
N ALA A 2 -7.10 -1.08 8.28
CA ALA A 2 -7.85 -1.76 7.23
C ALA A 2 -7.90 -3.27 7.54
N HIS A 3 -9.04 -3.92 7.35
CA HIS A 3 -9.20 -5.34 7.62
C HIS A 3 -9.06 -6.17 6.34
N LEU A 4 -7.98 -6.93 6.28
CA LEU A 4 -7.64 -7.82 5.19
C LEU A 4 -8.14 -9.25 5.46
N GLY A 5 -9.44 -9.39 5.75
CA GLY A 5 -10.05 -10.69 6.03
C GLY A 5 -10.12 -11.61 4.81
N ASP A 6 -10.61 -12.83 5.02
CA ASP A 6 -10.79 -13.80 3.93
C ASP A 6 -11.95 -13.40 3.01
N ASP A 7 -13.11 -13.09 3.61
CA ASP A 7 -14.34 -12.79 2.88
C ASP A 7 -14.88 -11.37 3.14
N ALA A 8 -14.60 -10.80 4.31
CA ALA A 8 -15.13 -9.52 4.75
C ALA A 8 -14.00 -8.53 5.04
N GLY A 9 -14.21 -7.25 4.72
CA GLY A 9 -13.28 -6.18 5.03
C GLY A 9 -13.90 -5.08 5.88
N GLY A 10 -13.36 -3.88 5.72
CA GLY A 10 -13.79 -2.69 6.43
C GLY A 10 -12.64 -1.94 7.10
N LEU A 11 -13.01 -0.83 7.72
CA LEU A 11 -12.16 -0.02 8.58
C LEU A 11 -12.48 -0.33 10.03
N PHE A 12 -11.44 -0.64 10.80
CA PHE A 12 -11.52 -0.96 12.22
C PHE A 12 -10.67 0.00 13.03
N ARG A 13 -11.11 0.30 14.25
CA ARG A 13 -10.31 1.00 15.26
C ARG A 13 -9.77 -0.03 16.23
N LEU A 14 -8.46 -0.01 16.44
CA LEU A 14 -7.77 -0.76 17.48
C LEU A 14 -7.59 0.14 18.70
N ARG A 15 -8.03 -0.32 19.86
CA ARG A 15 -7.88 0.37 21.15
C ARG A 15 -6.56 -0.07 21.81
N PRO A 16 -5.99 0.75 22.73
CA PRO A 16 -4.77 0.41 23.46
C PRO A 16 -4.79 -0.94 24.18
N ASP A 17 -5.95 -1.35 24.69
CA ASP A 17 -6.17 -2.65 25.35
C ASP A 17 -6.16 -3.84 24.38
N GLY A 18 -6.11 -3.60 23.07
CA GLY A 18 -6.14 -4.63 22.02
C GLY A 18 -7.54 -4.92 21.48
N THR A 19 -8.59 -4.32 22.03
CA THR A 19 -9.95 -4.48 21.50
C THR A 19 -10.11 -3.78 20.16
N THR A 20 -10.97 -4.33 19.30
CA THR A 20 -11.29 -3.74 17.99
C THR A 20 -12.77 -3.41 17.88
N GLU A 21 -13.06 -2.32 17.18
CA GLU A 21 -14.42 -1.92 16.83
C GLU A 21 -14.51 -1.63 15.33
N ILE A 22 -15.63 -2.01 14.72
CA ILE A 22 -15.93 -1.66 13.33
C ILE A 22 -16.23 -0.16 13.27
N VAL A 23 -15.47 0.56 12.45
CA VAL A 23 -15.74 1.96 12.12
C VAL A 23 -16.66 2.03 10.90
N MET A 24 -16.43 1.16 9.92
CA MET A 24 -17.21 1.08 8.69
C MET A 24 -16.94 -0.25 8.00
N ASP A 25 -17.98 -0.94 7.54
CA ASP A 25 -17.88 -2.18 6.76
C ASP A 25 -18.76 -2.16 5.50
N GLU A 26 -19.29 -0.99 5.13
CA GLU A 26 -20.18 -0.77 4.01
C GLU A 26 -19.87 0.56 3.33
N VAL A 27 -20.00 0.61 2.00
CA VAL A 27 -19.96 1.85 1.21
C VAL A 27 -21.02 1.77 0.12
N ASP A 28 -21.72 2.88 -0.12
CA ASP A 28 -22.74 2.99 -1.19
C ASP A 28 -23.77 1.85 -1.20
N GLY A 29 -24.16 1.34 -0.02
CA GLY A 29 -25.15 0.27 0.13
C GLY A 29 -24.61 -1.16 0.03
N ALA A 30 -23.30 -1.35 -0.14
CA ALA A 30 -22.67 -2.64 -0.32
C ALA A 30 -21.58 -2.92 0.73
N LYS A 31 -21.55 -4.16 1.24
CA LYS A 31 -20.51 -4.59 2.18
C LYS A 31 -19.13 -4.53 1.52
N LEU A 32 -18.15 -4.07 2.29
CA LEU A 32 -16.78 -3.97 1.82
C LEU A 32 -16.12 -5.35 1.79
N PRO A 33 -15.53 -5.74 0.65
CA PRO A 33 -14.62 -6.89 0.61
C PRO A 33 -13.34 -6.53 1.37
N PRO A 34 -12.40 -7.48 1.54
CA PRO A 34 -11.15 -7.25 2.25
C PRO A 34 -10.44 -5.95 1.85
N CYS A 35 -10.16 -5.10 2.84
CA CYS A 35 -9.60 -3.76 2.66
C CYS A 35 -8.10 -3.78 3.00
N ASN A 36 -7.30 -3.13 2.17
CA ASN A 36 -5.85 -3.30 2.19
C ASN A 36 -5.13 -2.23 3.01
N PHE A 37 -5.36 -0.96 2.72
CA PHE A 37 -4.60 0.13 3.34
C PHE A 37 -5.50 1.29 3.76
N VAL A 38 -5.13 2.01 4.82
CA VAL A 38 -5.84 3.22 5.26
C VAL A 38 -4.85 4.32 5.62
N ILE A 39 -5.15 5.53 5.19
CA ILE A 39 -4.35 6.72 5.52
C ILE A 39 -5.23 7.94 5.71
N SER A 40 -4.77 8.91 6.51
CA SER A 40 -5.43 10.21 6.62
C SER A 40 -5.42 10.93 5.27
N ASP A 41 -6.50 11.62 4.95
CA ASP A 41 -6.58 12.48 3.76
C ASP A 41 -5.93 13.87 3.96
N GLY A 42 -5.27 14.10 5.10
CA GLY A 42 -4.66 15.38 5.44
C GLY A 42 -5.62 16.43 5.98
N GLY A 43 -6.89 16.09 6.28
CA GLY A 43 -7.73 16.97 7.08
C GLY A 43 -9.20 16.58 7.29
N SER A 44 -9.88 15.98 6.31
CA SER A 44 -11.32 15.75 6.37
C SER A 44 -11.76 14.32 6.69
N GLY A 45 -10.82 13.39 6.74
CA GLY A 45 -11.07 11.98 7.05
C GLY A 45 -9.94 11.06 6.63
N PHE A 46 -10.29 9.97 5.96
CA PHE A 46 -9.38 8.91 5.54
C PHE A 46 -9.62 8.48 4.09
N PHE A 47 -8.56 8.02 3.44
CA PHE A 47 -8.66 7.13 2.28
C PHE A 47 -8.46 5.68 2.73
N LEU A 48 -9.29 4.79 2.21
CA LEU A 48 -9.23 3.34 2.41
C LEU A 48 -9.13 2.67 1.03
N THR A 49 -8.16 1.79 0.83
CA THR A 49 -8.01 1.06 -0.43
C THR A 49 -8.60 -0.33 -0.35
N VAL A 50 -9.25 -0.72 -1.43
CA VAL A 50 -9.79 -2.05 -1.63
C VAL A 50 -9.18 -2.62 -2.90
N SER A 51 -8.46 -3.72 -2.76
CA SER A 51 -7.67 -4.24 -3.88
C SER A 51 -8.55 -4.78 -4.99
N THR A 52 -9.55 -5.59 -4.66
CA THR A 52 -10.42 -6.21 -5.65
C THR A 52 -11.79 -6.45 -5.05
N ARG A 53 -12.81 -6.50 -5.90
CA ARG A 53 -14.15 -6.97 -5.52
C ARG A 53 -14.26 -8.50 -5.48
N ARG A 54 -13.25 -9.21 -5.97
CA ARG A 54 -13.25 -10.68 -6.04
C ARG A 54 -12.94 -11.29 -4.68
N VAL A 55 -13.66 -12.37 -4.36
CA VAL A 55 -13.47 -13.18 -3.16
C VAL A 55 -13.36 -14.66 -3.60
N PRO A 56 -12.27 -15.37 -3.29
CA PRO A 56 -11.07 -14.90 -2.59
C PRO A 56 -10.27 -13.88 -3.42
N ARG A 57 -9.53 -12.99 -2.74
CA ARG A 57 -8.76 -11.90 -3.39
C ARG A 57 -7.77 -12.38 -4.45
N ALA A 58 -7.27 -13.62 -4.34
CA ALA A 58 -6.34 -14.22 -5.28
C ALA A 58 -6.88 -14.31 -6.72
N LEU A 59 -8.21 -14.31 -6.89
CA LEU A 59 -8.84 -14.23 -8.21
C LEU A 59 -8.54 -12.91 -8.95
N GLY A 60 -8.05 -11.88 -8.24
CA GLY A 60 -7.62 -10.61 -8.80
C GLY A 60 -6.15 -10.58 -9.25
N TYR A 61 -5.40 -11.68 -9.13
CA TYR A 61 -3.96 -11.72 -9.48
C TYR A 61 -3.75 -11.81 -11.00
N ARG A 62 -4.24 -10.82 -11.74
CA ARG A 62 -4.36 -10.88 -13.20
C ARG A 62 -4.08 -9.53 -13.84
N LYS A 63 -3.55 -9.54 -15.07
CA LYS A 63 -3.20 -8.32 -15.79
C LYS A 63 -4.41 -7.51 -16.28
N ASP A 64 -5.58 -8.13 -16.29
CA ASP A 64 -6.85 -7.56 -16.73
C ASP A 64 -7.76 -7.16 -15.56
N VAL A 65 -7.29 -7.22 -14.32
CA VAL A 65 -8.08 -6.79 -13.16
C VAL A 65 -8.26 -5.27 -13.19
N ASP A 66 -9.48 -4.82 -12.95
CA ASP A 66 -9.86 -3.40 -12.97
C ASP A 66 -10.95 -3.08 -11.93
N ASP A 67 -11.12 -3.94 -10.93
CA ASP A 67 -12.21 -3.86 -9.95
C ASP A 67 -11.77 -3.37 -8.56
N GLY A 68 -10.54 -2.85 -8.44
CA GLY A 68 -10.06 -2.18 -7.25
C GLY A 68 -10.56 -0.73 -7.16
N PHE A 69 -10.63 -0.21 -5.93
CA PHE A 69 -11.13 1.14 -5.68
C PHE A 69 -10.55 1.79 -4.42
N ILE A 70 -10.75 3.10 -4.30
CA ILE A 70 -10.43 3.91 -3.12
C ILE A 70 -11.73 4.47 -2.56
N VAL A 71 -11.96 4.25 -1.28
CA VAL A 71 -13.06 4.87 -0.51
C VAL A 71 -12.53 6.10 0.20
N HIS A 72 -13.28 7.20 0.15
CA HIS A 72 -13.06 8.32 1.06
C HIS A 72 -14.08 8.29 2.20
N ILE A 73 -13.58 8.35 3.43
CA ILE A 73 -14.35 8.21 4.67
C ILE A 73 -14.19 9.52 5.44
N PRO A 74 -15.15 10.46 5.35
CA PRO A 74 -15.04 11.72 6.08
C PRO A 74 -15.25 11.52 7.58
N TYR A 75 -14.69 12.39 8.42
CA TYR A 75 -15.00 12.42 9.85
C TYR A 75 -16.48 12.69 10.15
N ARG A 76 -17.18 13.34 9.20
CA ARG A 76 -18.62 13.63 9.27
C ARG A 76 -19.27 13.43 7.91
N GLY A 77 -20.39 12.74 7.88
CA GLY A 77 -21.14 12.41 6.67
C GLY A 77 -20.87 10.99 6.19
N ALA A 78 -21.40 10.67 5.00
CA ALA A 78 -21.30 9.33 4.43
C ALA A 78 -19.96 9.10 3.71
N ALA A 79 -19.43 7.89 3.83
CA ALA A 79 -18.35 7.41 2.99
C ALA A 79 -18.84 7.23 1.55
N ARG A 80 -17.90 7.28 0.60
CA ARG A 80 -18.17 7.09 -0.84
C ARG A 80 -16.96 6.53 -1.55
N ILE A 81 -17.18 5.89 -2.69
CA ILE A 81 -16.09 5.59 -3.62
C ILE A 81 -15.53 6.91 -4.21
N ALA A 82 -14.24 7.16 -4.02
CA ALA A 82 -13.54 8.35 -4.47
C ALA A 82 -12.80 8.14 -5.80
N ALA A 83 -12.34 6.91 -6.05
CA ALA A 83 -11.80 6.46 -7.33
C ALA A 83 -12.12 4.97 -7.50
N ASP A 84 -12.42 4.56 -8.72
CA ASP A 84 -12.81 3.18 -9.07
C ASP A 84 -12.08 2.76 -10.35
N GLY A 85 -12.17 1.48 -10.72
CA GLY A 85 -11.58 1.00 -11.96
C GLY A 85 -10.06 0.75 -11.87
N LEU A 86 -9.54 0.50 -10.67
CA LEU A 86 -8.10 0.37 -10.41
C LEU A 86 -7.64 -1.09 -10.46
N GLY A 87 -6.46 -1.31 -11.00
CA GLY A 87 -5.92 -2.64 -11.22
C GLY A 87 -5.25 -3.23 -9.98
N TYR A 88 -6.05 -3.71 -9.05
CA TYR A 88 -5.61 -4.23 -7.77
C TYR A 88 -5.02 -3.15 -6.85
N THR A 89 -5.89 -2.31 -6.28
CA THR A 89 -5.48 -1.17 -5.45
C THR A 89 -4.73 -1.60 -4.20
N ASN A 90 -3.52 -1.10 -4.03
CA ASN A 90 -2.70 -1.38 -2.87
C ASN A 90 -2.52 -0.12 -2.00
N GLU A 91 -1.31 0.23 -1.57
CA GLU A 91 -1.12 1.44 -0.78
C GLU A 91 -1.36 2.70 -1.60
N CYS A 92 -1.90 3.72 -0.93
CA CYS A 92 -2.01 5.06 -1.46
C CYS A 92 -1.41 6.06 -0.47
N MET A 93 -0.83 7.14 -0.99
CA MET A 93 -0.10 8.10 -0.18
C MET A 93 -0.30 9.50 -0.74
N LEU A 94 -0.49 10.47 0.14
CA LEU A 94 -0.49 11.88 -0.25
C LEU A 94 0.94 12.30 -0.56
N HIS A 95 1.12 12.91 -1.73
CA HIS A 95 2.40 13.54 -2.07
C HIS A 95 2.67 14.71 -1.12
N PRO A 96 3.93 14.95 -0.69
CA PRO A 96 4.32 16.06 0.19
C PRO A 96 3.73 17.43 -0.19
N SER A 97 3.54 17.68 -1.49
CA SER A 97 2.90 18.92 -1.97
C SER A 97 1.43 19.12 -1.53
N GLY A 98 0.76 18.07 -1.03
CA GLY A 98 -0.69 18.04 -0.76
C GLY A 98 -1.58 18.04 -2.00
N ARG A 99 -1.03 18.15 -3.21
CA ARG A 99 -1.79 18.28 -4.47
C ARG A 99 -2.22 16.97 -5.10
N TRP A 100 -1.60 15.86 -4.71
CA TRP A 100 -1.73 14.57 -5.38
C TRP A 100 -1.89 13.45 -4.38
N LEU A 101 -2.78 12.50 -4.68
CA LEU A 101 -2.83 11.19 -4.05
C LEU A 101 -2.25 10.19 -5.04
N TYR A 102 -1.16 9.53 -4.69
CA TYR A 102 -0.55 8.45 -5.46
C TYR A 102 -1.10 7.12 -4.97
N VAL A 103 -1.18 6.13 -5.85
CA VAL A 103 -1.68 4.79 -5.54
C VAL A 103 -1.00 3.73 -6.40
N ASN A 104 -0.65 2.63 -5.76
CA ASN A 104 -0.15 1.44 -6.42
C ASN A 104 -1.30 0.59 -6.96
N GLU A 105 -1.21 0.21 -8.23
CA GLU A 105 -2.08 -0.75 -8.89
C GLU A 105 -1.24 -2.01 -9.21
N THR A 106 -1.29 -2.99 -8.30
CA THR A 106 -0.31 -4.08 -8.22
C THR A 106 -0.26 -4.93 -9.49
N PHE A 107 -1.40 -5.47 -9.95
CA PHE A 107 -1.40 -6.45 -11.04
C PHE A 107 -1.56 -5.85 -12.44
N VAL A 108 -1.87 -4.57 -12.56
CA VAL A 108 -1.68 -3.84 -13.84
C VAL A 108 -0.32 -3.13 -13.89
N ARG A 109 0.55 -3.36 -12.88
CA ARG A 109 1.93 -2.88 -12.79
C ARG A 109 2.03 -1.37 -13.00
N ARG A 110 1.27 -0.61 -12.23
CA ARG A 110 1.18 0.84 -12.45
C ARG A 110 1.22 1.64 -11.15
N LEU A 111 1.96 2.74 -11.18
CA LEU A 111 1.81 3.83 -10.22
C LEU A 111 0.90 4.88 -10.85
N SER A 112 -0.24 5.12 -10.22
CA SER A 112 -1.19 6.14 -10.64
C SER A 112 -1.24 7.28 -9.63
N ARG A 113 -1.71 8.45 -10.07
CA ARG A 113 -2.02 9.58 -9.20
C ARG A 113 -3.33 10.24 -9.55
N PHE A 114 -3.87 10.95 -8.57
CA PHE A 114 -5.09 11.74 -8.69
C PHE A 114 -4.87 13.13 -8.12
N LYS A 115 -5.30 14.16 -8.84
CA LYS A 115 -5.30 15.52 -8.28
C LYS A 115 -6.27 15.59 -7.11
N VAL A 116 -5.81 16.09 -5.97
CA VAL A 116 -6.67 16.30 -4.79
C VAL A 116 -7.46 17.60 -5.00
N ALA A 117 -8.79 17.49 -5.06
CA ALA A 117 -9.71 18.59 -5.33
C ALA A 117 -10.45 19.09 -4.05
N GLY A 118 -9.96 18.70 -2.88
CA GLY A 118 -10.50 19.06 -1.56
C GLY A 118 -11.57 18.09 -1.03
N ARG A 119 -11.67 17.95 0.30
CA ARG A 119 -12.62 17.06 1.01
C ARG A 119 -12.68 15.63 0.47
N GLY A 120 -11.49 15.05 0.21
CA GLY A 120 -11.36 13.71 -0.35
C GLY A 120 -11.90 13.53 -1.77
N LYS A 121 -12.13 14.62 -2.52
CA LYS A 121 -12.45 14.53 -3.95
C LYS A 121 -11.15 14.34 -4.74
N LEU A 122 -11.20 13.39 -5.66
CA LEU A 122 -10.10 13.06 -6.56
C LEU A 122 -10.46 13.47 -7.99
N GLY A 123 -9.47 13.98 -8.72
CA GLY A 123 -9.59 14.32 -10.14
C GLY A 123 -9.57 13.07 -11.03
N LYS A 124 -9.18 13.24 -12.28
CA LYS A 124 -8.97 12.10 -13.19
C LYS A 124 -7.73 11.31 -12.78
N ARG A 125 -7.75 10.00 -13.03
CA ARG A 125 -6.57 9.12 -12.90
C ARG A 125 -5.52 9.55 -13.93
N GLU A 126 -4.30 9.75 -13.46
CA GLU A 126 -3.10 9.96 -14.28
C GLU A 126 -2.12 8.82 -14.00
N THR A 127 -1.54 8.27 -15.06
CA THR A 127 -0.43 7.31 -14.93
C THR A 127 0.86 8.07 -14.71
N VAL A 128 1.59 7.72 -13.65
CA VAL A 128 2.93 8.23 -13.38
C VAL A 128 3.95 7.40 -14.12
N CYS A 129 3.90 6.08 -13.92
CA CYS A 129 4.71 5.12 -14.65
C CYS A 129 4.04 3.74 -14.70
N GLU A 130 4.41 2.95 -15.70
CA GLU A 130 4.16 1.51 -15.75
C GLU A 130 5.47 0.78 -15.43
N PHE A 131 5.36 -0.26 -14.60
CA PHE A 131 6.49 -1.05 -14.15
C PHE A 131 6.74 -2.22 -15.09
N GLY A 132 8.02 -2.59 -15.23
CA GLY A 132 8.46 -3.70 -16.07
C GLY A 132 8.12 -5.09 -15.50
N ALA A 133 8.61 -6.12 -16.19
CA ALA A 133 8.47 -7.52 -15.78
C ALA A 133 8.92 -7.75 -14.34
N GLY A 134 8.18 -8.58 -13.61
CA GLY A 134 8.47 -8.93 -12.22
C GLY A 134 8.22 -7.84 -11.16
N ILE A 135 7.93 -6.59 -11.54
CA ILE A 135 7.68 -5.51 -10.58
C ILE A 135 6.17 -5.32 -10.38
N PHE A 136 5.71 -5.62 -9.16
CA PHE A 136 4.30 -5.57 -8.76
C PHE A 136 4.16 -4.65 -7.56
N PRO A 137 3.80 -3.36 -7.76
CA PRO A 137 3.91 -2.34 -6.73
C PRO A 137 2.93 -2.61 -5.57
N ASP A 138 3.42 -2.47 -4.34
CA ASP A 138 2.68 -2.78 -3.11
C ASP A 138 2.67 -1.56 -2.17
N GLY A 139 3.76 -1.36 -1.44
CA GLY A 139 3.96 -0.28 -0.49
C GLY A 139 4.45 1.01 -1.13
N LEU A 140 4.16 2.13 -0.47
CA LEU A 140 4.43 3.46 -1.00
C LEU A 140 4.82 4.47 0.09
N ALA A 141 5.97 5.11 -0.08
CA ALA A 141 6.39 6.26 0.72
C ALA A 141 7.00 7.35 -0.15
N PHE A 142 7.12 8.57 0.37
CA PHE A 142 7.81 9.67 -0.31
C PHE A 142 9.07 10.05 0.45
N ASP A 143 10.07 10.53 -0.28
CA ASP A 143 11.18 11.27 0.31
C ASP A 143 10.91 12.78 0.35
N VAL A 144 11.82 13.53 0.96
CA VAL A 144 11.74 15.00 1.06
C VAL A 144 11.93 15.73 -0.28
N GLU A 145 12.40 15.05 -1.32
CA GLU A 145 12.55 15.59 -2.68
C GLU A 145 11.28 15.37 -3.52
N GLY A 146 10.35 14.55 -3.04
CA GLY A 146 9.08 14.22 -3.72
C GLY A 146 9.13 12.95 -4.56
N ASN A 147 10.21 12.16 -4.51
CA ASN A 147 10.26 10.89 -5.23
C ASN A 147 9.45 9.82 -4.47
N ALA A 148 8.77 8.97 -5.22
CA ALA A 148 8.03 7.84 -4.68
C ALA A 148 8.95 6.63 -4.51
N TRP A 149 8.99 6.08 -3.29
CA TRP A 149 9.66 4.83 -2.98
C TRP A 149 8.60 3.72 -2.90
N VAL A 150 8.71 2.78 -3.83
CA VAL A 150 7.71 1.73 -4.07
C VAL A 150 8.34 0.37 -3.81
N THR A 151 7.66 -0.45 -3.01
CA THR A 151 8.05 -1.86 -2.84
C THR A 151 7.38 -2.74 -3.89
N SER A 152 8.03 -3.83 -4.28
CA SER A 152 7.47 -4.87 -5.14
C SER A 152 7.40 -6.20 -4.41
N ILE A 153 6.17 -6.70 -4.26
CA ILE A 153 5.86 -7.85 -3.40
C ILE A 153 6.41 -9.18 -3.91
N VAL A 154 6.50 -9.35 -5.24
CA VAL A 154 6.96 -10.60 -5.87
C VAL A 154 8.48 -10.63 -5.96
N SER A 155 9.09 -9.54 -6.42
CA SER A 155 10.52 -9.48 -6.73
C SER A 155 11.40 -9.03 -5.57
N ASN A 156 10.80 -8.78 -4.39
CA ASN A 156 11.42 -8.08 -3.28
C ASN A 156 12.25 -6.86 -3.70
N CYS A 157 11.64 -5.99 -4.53
CA CYS A 157 12.33 -4.79 -5.01
C CYS A 157 11.93 -3.53 -4.25
N VAL A 158 12.90 -2.65 -3.99
CA VAL A 158 12.64 -1.24 -3.68
C VAL A 158 12.98 -0.43 -4.92
N VAL A 159 11.99 0.29 -5.45
CA VAL A 159 12.11 1.14 -6.64
C VAL A 159 11.89 2.59 -6.24
N CYS A 160 12.81 3.46 -6.62
CA CYS A 160 12.61 4.91 -6.56
C CYS A 160 12.04 5.39 -7.90
N VAL A 161 10.93 6.12 -7.85
CA VAL A 161 10.24 6.71 -9.00
C VAL A 161 10.29 8.22 -8.86
N ALA A 162 11.00 8.89 -9.78
CA ALA A 162 11.06 10.35 -9.82
C ALA A 162 9.72 10.96 -10.29
N GLU A 163 9.54 12.27 -10.13
CA GLU A 163 8.28 12.96 -10.52
C GLU A 163 7.94 12.77 -12.02
N GLY A 164 8.96 12.63 -12.89
CA GLY A 164 8.80 12.37 -14.32
C GLY A 164 8.45 10.92 -14.66
N GLY A 165 8.43 10.01 -13.68
CA GLY A 165 8.15 8.59 -13.86
C GLY A 165 9.40 7.73 -14.11
N GLU A 166 10.60 8.30 -14.07
CA GLU A 166 11.86 7.56 -14.18
C GLU A 166 12.04 6.62 -12.99
N GLN A 167 12.40 5.37 -13.27
CA GLN A 167 12.47 4.29 -12.28
C GLN A 167 13.93 3.87 -12.05
N THR A 168 14.33 3.75 -10.78
CA THR A 168 15.62 3.18 -10.36
C THR A 168 15.40 2.07 -9.35
N ILE A 169 15.86 0.86 -9.66
CA ILE A 169 15.86 -0.25 -8.70
C ILE A 169 17.02 -0.04 -7.74
N TRP A 170 16.70 0.10 -6.45
CA TRP A 170 17.68 0.30 -5.37
C TRP A 170 18.07 -0.98 -4.66
N LEU A 171 17.11 -1.88 -4.55
CA LEU A 171 17.27 -3.17 -3.91
C LEU A 171 16.42 -4.19 -4.67
N GLN A 172 16.92 -5.41 -4.82
CA GLN A 172 16.20 -6.56 -5.36
C GLN A 172 16.73 -7.84 -4.71
N ASP A 173 15.84 -8.70 -4.25
CA ASP A 173 16.20 -9.99 -3.64
C ASP A 173 15.20 -11.08 -4.05
N VAL A 174 15.40 -11.66 -5.22
CA VAL A 174 14.56 -12.74 -5.74
C VAL A 174 15.39 -13.67 -6.60
N ASP A 175 15.08 -14.96 -6.51
CA ASP A 175 15.60 -15.95 -7.43
C ASP A 175 15.05 -15.71 -8.85
N PRO A 176 15.92 -15.61 -9.87
CA PRO A 176 15.49 -15.31 -11.24
C PRO A 176 14.55 -16.36 -11.84
N ASP A 177 14.73 -17.64 -11.51
CA ASP A 177 13.91 -18.72 -12.06
C ASP A 177 12.50 -18.70 -11.45
N HIS A 178 12.42 -18.44 -10.14
CA HIS A 178 11.14 -18.19 -9.48
C HIS A 178 10.43 -16.98 -10.11
N LEU A 179 11.14 -15.86 -10.33
CA LEU A 179 10.55 -14.67 -10.94
C LEU A 179 10.05 -14.95 -12.37
N ALA A 180 10.81 -15.70 -13.16
CA ALA A 180 10.41 -16.11 -14.52
C ALA A 180 9.16 -17.00 -14.50
N TRP A 181 9.05 -17.92 -13.53
CA TRP A 181 7.86 -18.73 -13.32
C TRP A 181 6.63 -17.89 -12.99
N VAL A 182 6.76 -16.91 -12.08
CA VAL A 182 5.66 -15.98 -11.77
C VAL A 182 5.28 -15.13 -12.99
N GLU A 183 6.26 -14.65 -13.77
CA GLU A 183 6.00 -13.88 -14.99
C GLU A 183 5.21 -14.70 -16.01
N ALA A 184 5.58 -15.96 -16.23
CA ALA A 184 4.85 -16.84 -17.15
C ALA A 184 3.38 -17.03 -16.73
N ALA A 185 3.13 -17.26 -15.44
CA ALA A 185 1.78 -17.39 -14.90
C ALA A 185 0.99 -16.07 -15.02
N TYR A 186 1.62 -14.94 -14.73
CA TYR A 186 1.02 -13.62 -14.88
C TYR A 186 0.62 -13.33 -16.33
N GLN A 187 1.49 -13.63 -17.30
CA GLN A 187 1.19 -13.44 -18.72
C GLN A 187 0.03 -14.32 -19.19
N ALA A 188 -0.09 -15.53 -18.63
CA ALA A 188 -1.18 -16.46 -18.88
C ALA A 188 -2.47 -16.15 -18.08
N ASN A 189 -2.48 -15.13 -17.21
CA ASN A 189 -3.57 -14.84 -16.27
C ASN A 189 -3.91 -16.02 -15.33
N ASP A 190 -2.90 -16.79 -14.96
CA ASP A 190 -2.97 -18.00 -14.13
C ASP A 190 -2.15 -17.87 -12.83
N MET A 191 -1.75 -16.63 -12.50
CA MET A 191 -1.08 -16.33 -11.24
C MET A 191 -2.05 -16.54 -10.07
N GLY A 192 -1.51 -16.99 -8.94
CA GLY A 192 -2.29 -17.42 -7.78
C GLY A 192 -1.43 -17.51 -6.52
N ARG A 193 -2.03 -17.92 -5.40
CA ARG A 193 -1.36 -18.00 -4.09
C ARG A 193 0.02 -18.68 -4.11
N PRO A 194 0.25 -19.82 -4.77
CA PRO A 194 1.59 -20.45 -4.82
C PRO A 194 2.70 -19.55 -5.36
N HIS A 195 2.36 -18.58 -6.23
CA HIS A 195 3.30 -17.65 -6.83
C HIS A 195 3.73 -16.52 -5.87
N LEU A 196 2.99 -16.29 -4.78
CA LEU A 196 3.36 -15.31 -3.74
C LEU A 196 3.80 -15.99 -2.45
N ASP A 197 3.18 -17.12 -2.10
CA ASP A 197 3.33 -17.76 -0.79
C ASP A 197 4.64 -18.57 -0.64
N ASP A 198 5.36 -18.81 -1.74
CA ASP A 198 6.62 -19.58 -1.75
C ASP A 198 7.77 -18.82 -2.42
N VAL A 199 7.94 -17.54 -2.04
CA VAL A 199 9.01 -16.70 -2.60
C VAL A 199 10.39 -17.34 -2.40
N LYS A 200 11.17 -17.39 -3.47
CA LYS A 200 12.57 -17.81 -3.44
C LYS A 200 13.46 -16.57 -3.48
N SER A 201 14.26 -16.40 -2.44
CA SER A 201 15.07 -15.22 -2.16
C SER A 201 16.11 -15.54 -1.08
N GLN A 202 17.10 -14.67 -0.91
CA GLN A 202 18.19 -14.88 0.05
C GLN A 202 17.83 -14.41 1.47
N ARG A 203 17.20 -13.24 1.61
CA ARG A 203 16.94 -12.60 2.92
C ARG A 203 15.50 -12.15 3.07
N LEU A 204 14.97 -11.43 2.08
CA LEU A 204 13.66 -10.80 2.15
C LEU A 204 12.55 -11.77 1.76
N ARG A 205 11.38 -11.65 2.38
CA ARG A 205 10.26 -12.59 2.20
C ARG A 205 8.96 -11.84 1.90
N ASN A 206 8.81 -11.43 0.64
CA ASN A 206 7.71 -10.62 0.12
C ASN A 206 7.61 -9.26 0.82
N ILE A 207 8.48 -8.31 0.45
CA ILE A 207 8.38 -6.95 0.98
C ILE A 207 7.09 -6.29 0.52
N SER A 208 6.24 -5.92 1.48
CA SER A 208 4.92 -5.30 1.22
C SER A 208 4.89 -3.83 1.56
N ASN A 209 5.68 -3.37 2.53
CA ASN A 209 5.63 -1.99 2.98
C ASN A 209 7.03 -1.42 3.22
N LEU A 210 7.16 -0.10 3.06
CA LEU A 210 8.35 0.68 3.40
C LEU A 210 7.95 1.90 4.24
N ALA A 211 8.63 2.10 5.35
CA ALA A 211 8.51 3.31 6.16
C ALA A 211 9.88 3.91 6.45
N PHE A 212 9.99 5.22 6.32
CA PHE A 212 11.16 5.96 6.76
C PHE A 212 11.08 6.23 8.26
N GLY A 213 12.21 6.13 8.96
CA GLY A 213 12.30 6.40 10.38
C GLY A 213 13.72 6.72 10.84
N GLY A 214 13.93 6.67 12.15
CA GLY A 214 15.14 7.18 12.78
C GLY A 214 15.13 8.70 12.98
N PRO A 215 16.09 9.26 13.74
CA PRO A 215 16.11 10.69 14.11
C PRO A 215 16.20 11.65 12.94
N ASP A 216 16.71 11.20 11.79
CA ASP A 216 16.92 11.98 10.57
C ASP A 216 16.04 11.51 9.40
N LEU A 217 15.11 10.57 9.66
CA LEU A 217 14.27 9.93 8.64
C LEU A 217 15.04 9.23 7.52
N LYS A 218 16.31 8.84 7.75
CA LYS A 218 17.14 8.14 6.75
C LYS A 218 17.22 6.63 6.95
N THR A 219 16.49 6.06 7.90
CA THR A 219 16.40 4.59 8.02
C THR A 219 15.15 4.11 7.32
N ALA A 220 15.27 3.29 6.28
CA ALA A 220 14.13 2.55 5.74
C ALA A 220 13.90 1.30 6.58
N TYR A 221 12.64 1.05 6.93
CA TYR A 221 12.15 -0.20 7.53
C TYR A 221 11.24 -0.89 6.53
N LEU A 222 11.48 -2.18 6.29
CA LEU A 222 10.72 -2.99 5.34
C LEU A 222 9.85 -4.00 6.08
N GLY A 223 8.54 -3.92 5.85
CA GLY A 223 7.59 -4.97 6.24
C GLY A 223 7.62 -6.11 5.21
N CYS A 224 7.71 -7.35 5.69
CA CYS A 224 7.72 -8.55 4.87
C CYS A 224 6.50 -9.42 5.22
N LEU A 225 5.68 -9.83 4.25
CA LEU A 225 4.49 -10.65 4.53
C LEU A 225 4.84 -12.02 5.10
N LEU A 226 5.91 -12.64 4.59
CA LEU A 226 6.35 -13.98 4.98
C LEU A 226 7.66 -13.96 5.79
N GLY A 227 8.06 -12.77 6.25
CA GLY A 227 9.22 -12.59 7.11
C GLY A 227 8.85 -12.64 8.59
N ASP A 228 9.82 -12.97 9.43
CA ASP A 228 9.72 -12.99 10.90
C ASP A 228 10.43 -11.79 11.55
N SER A 229 10.95 -10.87 10.74
CA SER A 229 11.74 -9.72 11.16
C SER A 229 11.51 -8.52 10.22
N ILE A 230 11.82 -7.33 10.74
CA ILE A 230 11.80 -6.08 9.97
C ILE A 230 13.22 -5.82 9.46
N ALA A 231 13.40 -5.86 8.15
CA ALA A 231 14.68 -5.48 7.55
C ALA A 231 14.82 -3.95 7.57
N SER A 232 16.06 -3.47 7.72
CA SER A 232 16.32 -2.02 7.65
C SER A 232 17.67 -1.72 7.02
N PHE A 233 17.77 -0.54 6.41
CA PHE A 233 18.99 -0.03 5.80
C PHE A 233 18.95 1.50 5.72
N THR A 234 20.12 2.12 5.53
CA THR A 234 20.24 3.57 5.39
C THR A 234 19.88 4.00 3.97
N MET A 235 19.02 5.00 3.89
CA MET A 235 18.55 5.64 2.66
C MET A 235 19.49 6.79 2.25
N PRO A 236 19.63 7.05 0.94
CA PRO A 236 20.45 8.16 0.45
C PRO A 236 19.85 9.53 0.81
N VAL A 237 18.53 9.58 1.01
CA VAL A 237 17.70 10.76 1.20
C VAL A 237 16.76 10.52 2.38
N ALA A 238 16.40 11.59 3.09
CA ALA A 238 15.43 11.50 4.17
C ALA A 238 14.02 11.25 3.61
N GLY A 239 13.25 10.44 4.32
CA GLY A 239 11.82 10.28 4.07
C GLY A 239 11.02 11.52 4.40
N HIS A 240 9.85 11.63 3.77
CA HIS A 240 8.81 12.51 4.28
C HIS A 240 8.12 11.84 5.48
N PRO A 241 7.94 12.53 6.62
CA PRO A 241 7.21 11.99 7.76
C PRO A 241 5.79 11.56 7.36
N LEU A 242 5.34 10.41 7.85
CA LEU A 242 3.96 9.96 7.65
C LEU A 242 2.98 10.88 8.42
N PRO A 243 1.70 10.96 8.02
CA PRO A 243 0.72 11.82 8.69
C PRO A 243 0.53 11.56 10.20
N HIS A 244 0.94 10.38 10.67
CA HIS A 244 0.84 9.97 12.07
C HIS A 244 2.19 9.99 12.81
N TRP A 245 3.23 10.62 12.24
CA TRP A 245 4.58 10.64 12.80
C TRP A 245 4.62 11.21 14.23
N ASP A 246 3.91 12.32 14.46
CA ASP A 246 3.87 13.01 15.76
C ASP A 246 2.68 12.60 16.64
N VAL A 247 2.01 11.48 16.33
CA VAL A 247 0.90 10.99 17.15
C VAL A 247 1.43 10.46 18.48
N ASP A 248 0.88 10.96 19.59
CA ASP A 248 1.22 10.48 20.93
C ASP A 248 0.74 9.02 21.11
N ILE A 249 1.71 8.11 21.10
CA ILE A 249 1.49 6.68 21.39
C ILE A 249 1.69 6.36 22.88
N GLY A 250 1.98 7.33 23.73
CA GLY A 250 2.14 7.17 25.18
C GLY A 250 1.00 6.38 25.84
N PRO A 251 -0.28 6.67 25.54
CA PRO A 251 -1.40 5.88 26.07
C PRO A 251 -1.35 4.40 25.68
N LEU A 252 -0.88 4.07 24.46
CA LEU A 252 -0.69 2.70 24.02
C LEU A 252 0.46 2.03 24.78
N LEU A 253 1.59 2.72 24.92
CA LEU A 253 2.74 2.22 25.66
C LEU A 253 2.40 1.96 27.13
N GLN A 254 1.65 2.86 27.76
CA GLN A 254 1.17 2.72 29.14
C GLN A 254 0.21 1.54 29.28
N ALA A 255 -0.77 1.39 28.38
CA ALA A 255 -1.71 0.27 28.40
C ALA A 255 -1.03 -1.10 28.22
N LYS A 256 0.14 -1.13 27.56
CA LYS A 256 0.98 -2.33 27.39
C LYS A 256 2.07 -2.47 28.45
N GLY A 257 2.16 -1.56 29.42
CA GLY A 257 3.17 -1.58 30.47
C GLY A 257 4.61 -1.37 29.96
N LEU A 258 4.78 -0.75 28.79
CA LEU A 258 6.09 -0.50 28.17
C LEU A 258 6.72 0.81 28.66
N VAL A 259 5.93 1.70 29.25
CA VAL A 259 6.38 2.91 29.95
C VAL A 259 5.56 3.08 31.23
N ARG A 260 6.15 3.72 32.24
CA ARG A 260 5.50 4.00 33.54
C ARG A 260 4.72 5.29 33.50
#